data_AF-A0A7K4K1T8-F1
#
_entry.id   AF-A0A7K4K1T8-F1
#
_cell.length_a   1.000
_cell.length_b   1.000
_cell.length_c   1.000
_cell.angle_alpha   90.00
_cell.angle_beta   90.00
_cell.angle_gamma   90.00
#
_symmetry.space_group_name_H-M   'P 1'
#
loop_
_entity.id
_entity.type
_entity.pdbx_description
1 polymer ?
#
loop_
_entity_poly.entity_id
_entity_poly.type
_entity_poly.pdbx_seq_one_letter_code
_entity_poly.pdbx_strand_id
1 'polypeptide(L)'
;MTSLLQPRECKVTKKPEKSYGFYLRIEKDTAGHLIRNVEKDSPAEKAGLKDGDRVLRVNGVFVDKEEHAQVVEIIKKSGNSVVFFVLDEAAYQKARKEGVNLEELGQKVSTEQQQEQQAPPLKANGDLTAAPQPRLCYLVKESSGYGFSLKTTEGQKGLYIVEIASQGAAAKAGVKNNDRLIEINGKNVENNEHEEVVEKVKSSGNHVMFLLSDEETDQYYRSQKMVLSKESASLKLLPLKPRLIEVSKGTNGYGFYLQMEQNTGDHVIKDVDSGSPAAKAGLKEKDILVAVNGERVEALDYGQVVEKIKQSEEKITLLVVDKETDTMYKLAQISPSSYYHKVKDPSPAKTEEKTELHTEQKVDKPRICKMVKGPNGFGFNLNMIKNKPGLFINEVQNGEPADIAGLKDNDFLIEVNGVNVMDEPYQQVVKRVKDSGDKVTLLVCSKDAYEHLQNQKSQVTAATAD
;
A
#
# COMPACT_ATOMS: atom_id res chain seq x y z
N MET A 1 35.59 -10.54 20.26
CA MET A 1 34.48 -10.37 19.30
C MET A 1 33.36 -9.66 20.03
N THR A 2 33.15 -8.38 19.74
CA THR A 2 32.00 -7.63 20.25
C THR A 2 30.72 -8.25 19.69
N SER A 3 29.82 -8.74 20.55
CA SER A 3 28.52 -9.21 20.06
C SER A 3 27.78 -8.02 19.45
N LEU A 4 27.45 -8.15 18.16
CA LEU A 4 26.58 -7.22 17.46
C LEU A 4 25.16 -7.37 18.03
N LEU A 5 24.47 -6.25 18.25
CA LEU A 5 23.08 -6.22 18.69
C LEU A 5 22.14 -6.57 17.52
N GLN A 6 22.29 -7.78 16.98
CA GLN A 6 21.56 -8.24 15.80
C GLN A 6 20.65 -9.41 16.19
N PRO A 7 19.32 -9.18 16.25
CA PRO A 7 18.37 -10.27 16.44
C PRO A 7 18.41 -11.28 15.28
N ARG A 8 18.07 -12.52 15.59
CA ARG A 8 17.91 -13.61 14.61
C ARG A 8 16.43 -13.88 14.39
N GLU A 9 16.03 -14.00 13.13
CA GLU A 9 14.70 -14.50 12.76
C GLU A 9 14.75 -16.03 12.63
N CYS A 10 13.90 -16.73 13.38
CA CYS A 10 13.80 -18.19 13.38
C CYS A 10 12.38 -18.59 13.00
N LYS A 11 12.17 -19.02 11.75
CA LYS A 11 10.90 -19.57 11.28
C LYS A 11 10.82 -21.07 11.60
N VAL A 12 10.09 -21.41 12.65
CA VAL A 12 9.94 -22.79 13.12
C VAL A 12 8.67 -23.40 12.53
N THR A 13 8.82 -24.49 11.77
CA THR A 13 7.68 -25.19 11.16
C THR A 13 7.63 -26.65 11.60
N LYS A 14 6.51 -27.06 12.21
CA LYS A 14 6.27 -28.42 12.71
C LYS A 14 5.23 -29.15 11.87
N LYS A 15 5.26 -30.47 11.92
CA LYS A 15 4.18 -31.30 11.39
C LYS A 15 2.92 -31.17 12.26
N PRO A 16 1.71 -31.38 11.72
CA PRO A 16 0.48 -31.42 12.52
C PRO A 16 0.64 -32.34 13.73
N GLU A 17 0.09 -31.92 14.88
CA GLU A 17 0.10 -32.68 16.15
C GLU A 17 1.48 -33.01 16.76
N LYS A 18 2.58 -32.56 16.15
CA LYS A 18 3.90 -32.59 16.77
C LYS A 18 4.17 -31.30 17.56
N SER A 19 5.20 -31.32 18.41
CA SER A 19 5.73 -30.16 19.12
C SER A 19 6.71 -29.38 18.24
N TYR A 20 7.04 -28.14 18.64
CA TYR A 20 8.11 -27.36 18.02
C TYR A 20 9.51 -27.80 18.49
N GLY A 21 9.60 -28.53 19.61
CA GLY A 21 10.85 -29.05 20.19
C GLY A 21 11.66 -28.01 20.98
N PHE A 22 10.98 -27.13 21.71
CA PHE A 22 11.59 -26.21 22.67
C PHE A 22 10.60 -25.93 23.81
N TYR A 23 11.09 -25.34 24.90
CA TYR A 23 10.29 -24.82 26.00
C TYR A 23 10.44 -23.31 26.08
N LEU A 24 9.31 -22.62 26.27
CA LEU A 24 9.30 -21.21 26.65
C LEU A 24 9.27 -21.12 28.17
N ARG A 25 10.14 -20.32 28.78
CA ARG A 25 10.20 -20.13 30.25
C ARG A 25 10.36 -18.67 30.63
N ILE A 26 9.87 -18.34 31.82
CA ILE A 26 10.34 -17.19 32.60
C ILE A 26 11.16 -17.75 33.76
N GLU A 27 12.34 -17.19 33.98
CA GLU A 27 13.22 -17.57 35.08
C GLU A 27 13.25 -16.45 36.12
N LYS A 28 13.33 -16.81 37.40
CA LYS A 28 13.40 -15.84 38.49
C LYS A 28 14.63 -14.95 38.30
N ASP A 29 14.45 -13.64 38.48
CA ASP A 29 15.49 -12.62 38.36
C ASP A 29 16.11 -12.49 36.95
N THR A 30 15.48 -13.09 35.92
CA THR A 30 15.90 -12.99 34.52
C THR A 30 14.77 -12.34 33.70
N ALA A 31 15.09 -11.25 33.01
CA ALA A 31 14.12 -10.54 32.17
C ALA A 31 13.91 -11.22 30.80
N GLY A 32 12.70 -11.06 30.27
CA GLY A 32 12.28 -11.57 28.97
C GLY A 32 11.86 -13.05 29.00
N HIS A 33 11.32 -13.52 27.86
CA HIS A 33 10.92 -14.92 27.69
C HIS A 33 12.06 -15.74 27.08
N LEU A 34 12.40 -16.86 27.69
CA LEU A 34 13.55 -17.67 27.32
C LEU A 34 13.16 -18.91 26.53
N ILE A 35 13.94 -19.18 25.49
CA ILE A 35 13.98 -20.49 24.82
C ILE A 35 14.91 -21.41 25.62
N ARG A 36 14.40 -22.58 25.99
CA ARG A 36 15.13 -23.61 26.75
C ARG A 36 14.84 -25.00 26.20
N ASN A 37 15.76 -25.93 26.45
CA ASN A 37 15.64 -27.33 26.09
C ASN A 37 15.23 -27.50 24.61
N VAL A 38 15.94 -26.82 23.70
CA VAL A 38 15.83 -27.04 22.27
C VAL A 38 16.26 -28.49 22.00
N GLU A 39 15.30 -29.30 21.57
CA GLU A 39 15.48 -30.73 21.33
C GLU A 39 16.33 -30.94 20.08
N LYS A 40 17.25 -31.92 20.13
CA LYS A 40 18.09 -32.27 18.98
C LYS A 40 17.23 -32.78 17.82
N ASP A 41 17.59 -32.39 16.60
CA ASP A 41 16.90 -32.69 15.33
C ASP A 41 15.45 -32.17 15.25
N SER A 42 15.05 -31.32 16.19
CA SER A 42 13.71 -30.75 16.25
C SER A 42 13.50 -29.62 15.22
N PRO A 43 12.24 -29.23 14.95
CA PRO A 43 11.95 -28.03 14.18
C PRO A 43 12.64 -26.77 14.71
N ALA A 44 12.68 -26.60 16.04
CA ALA A 44 13.29 -25.44 16.69
C ALA A 44 14.80 -25.34 16.43
N GLU A 45 15.53 -26.45 16.63
CA GLU A 45 16.98 -26.49 16.37
C GLU A 45 17.29 -26.22 14.90
N LYS A 46 16.54 -26.86 13.99
CA LYS A 46 16.69 -26.68 12.53
C LYS A 46 16.38 -25.26 12.07
N ALA A 47 15.50 -24.55 12.78
CA ALA A 47 15.18 -23.14 12.53
C ALA A 47 16.19 -22.18 13.15
N GLY A 48 17.22 -22.68 13.86
CA GLY A 48 18.30 -21.89 14.43
C GLY A 48 18.01 -21.33 15.82
N LEU A 49 16.94 -21.76 16.50
CA LEU A 49 16.72 -21.42 17.90
C LEU A 49 17.77 -22.09 18.77
N LYS A 50 18.26 -21.37 19.79
CA LYS A 50 19.25 -21.87 20.73
C LYS A 50 18.77 -21.72 22.17
N ASP A 51 19.26 -22.61 23.02
CA ASP A 51 19.07 -22.49 24.46
C ASP A 51 19.65 -21.17 24.98
N GLY A 52 18.83 -20.43 25.71
CA GLY A 52 19.17 -19.10 26.21
C GLY A 52 18.82 -17.95 25.27
N ASP A 53 18.17 -18.21 24.14
CA ASP A 53 17.65 -17.13 23.29
C ASP A 53 16.47 -16.41 23.99
N ARG A 54 16.45 -15.08 23.90
CA ARG A 54 15.38 -14.20 24.39
C ARG A 54 14.42 -13.89 23.28
N VAL A 55 13.15 -14.16 23.49
CA VAL A 55 12.11 -13.88 22.51
C VAL A 55 11.71 -12.41 22.59
N LEU A 56 12.08 -11.66 21.54
CA LEU A 56 11.65 -10.28 21.37
C LEU A 56 10.30 -10.20 20.67
N ARG A 57 10.09 -11.01 19.62
CA ARG A 57 8.85 -11.02 18.85
C ARG A 57 8.37 -12.42 18.51
N VAL A 58 7.06 -12.58 18.40
CA VAL A 58 6.39 -13.77 17.84
C VAL A 58 5.43 -13.31 16.74
N ASN A 59 5.66 -13.77 15.51
CA ASN A 59 4.92 -13.36 14.30
C ASN A 59 4.80 -11.83 14.16
N GLY A 60 5.90 -11.11 14.42
CA GLY A 60 5.94 -9.65 14.34
C GLY A 60 5.37 -8.91 15.55
N VAL A 61 4.66 -9.56 16.47
CA VAL A 61 4.20 -8.95 17.73
C VAL A 61 5.35 -8.86 18.71
N PHE A 62 5.60 -7.70 19.31
CA PHE A 62 6.60 -7.54 20.36
C PHE A 62 6.11 -8.17 21.66
N VAL A 63 6.91 -9.06 22.25
CA VAL A 63 6.50 -9.90 23.38
C VAL A 63 7.42 -9.83 24.59
N ASP A 64 8.54 -9.11 24.52
CA ASP A 64 9.52 -9.04 25.63
C ASP A 64 8.90 -8.55 26.95
N LYS A 65 7.90 -7.65 26.86
CA LYS A 65 7.17 -7.08 27.99
C LYS A 65 5.80 -7.71 28.25
N GLU A 66 5.40 -8.69 27.42
CA GLU A 66 4.08 -9.34 27.52
C GLU A 66 4.09 -10.41 28.61
N GLU A 67 2.91 -10.73 29.15
CA GLU A 67 2.77 -11.80 30.15
C GLU A 67 3.03 -13.17 29.52
N HIS A 68 3.63 -14.09 30.30
CA HIS A 68 4.02 -15.42 29.80
C HIS A 68 2.86 -16.16 29.12
N ALA A 69 1.68 -16.10 29.73
CA ALA A 69 0.47 -16.74 29.22
C ALA A 69 0.06 -16.19 27.84
N GLN A 70 0.20 -14.89 27.62
CA GLN A 70 -0.13 -14.25 26.34
C GLN A 70 0.86 -14.68 25.25
N VAL A 71 2.16 -14.73 25.56
CA VAL A 71 3.18 -15.19 24.60
C VAL A 71 2.93 -16.65 24.22
N VAL A 72 2.61 -17.51 25.19
CA VAL A 72 2.22 -18.90 24.94
C VAL A 72 0.98 -18.98 24.05
N GLU A 73 -0.02 -18.13 24.27
CA GLU A 73 -1.23 -18.10 23.46
C GLU A 73 -0.95 -17.69 22.01
N ILE A 74 -0.11 -16.66 21.79
CA ILE A 74 0.31 -16.23 20.45
C ILE A 74 1.01 -17.39 19.71
N ILE A 75 1.93 -18.09 20.38
CA ILE A 75 2.62 -19.26 19.79
C ILE A 75 1.62 -20.37 19.47
N LYS A 76 0.69 -20.69 20.36
CA LYS A 76 -0.34 -21.72 20.13
C LYS A 76 -1.26 -21.37 18.96
N LYS A 77 -1.69 -20.10 18.86
CA LYS A 77 -2.53 -19.60 17.76
C LYS A 77 -1.81 -19.58 16.41
N SER A 78 -0.48 -19.65 16.40
CA SER A 78 0.34 -19.73 15.17
C SER A 78 0.20 -21.08 14.43
N GLY A 79 -0.39 -22.10 15.06
CA GLY A 79 -0.69 -23.36 14.41
C GLY A 79 0.55 -24.24 14.20
N ASN A 80 0.98 -24.42 12.95
CA ASN A 80 2.11 -25.30 12.60
C ASN A 80 3.37 -24.53 12.18
N SER A 81 3.30 -23.22 12.01
CA SER A 81 4.45 -22.38 11.65
C SER A 81 4.44 -21.11 12.49
N VAL A 82 5.58 -20.77 13.09
CA VAL A 82 5.73 -19.59 13.94
C VAL A 82 7.07 -18.94 13.64
N VAL A 83 7.09 -17.61 13.58
CA VAL A 83 8.32 -16.83 13.38
C VAL A 83 8.71 -16.20 14.71
N PHE A 84 9.88 -16.58 15.20
CA PHE A 84 10.48 -15.96 16.38
C PHE A 84 11.52 -14.94 15.96
N PHE A 85 11.59 -13.85 16.70
CA PHE A 85 12.68 -12.89 16.61
C PHE A 85 13.39 -12.89 17.94
N VAL A 86 14.65 -13.34 17.96
CA VAL A 86 15.36 -13.63 19.20
C VAL A 86 16.70 -12.93 19.29
N LEU A 87 17.13 -12.60 20.51
CA LEU A 87 18.51 -12.22 20.82
C LEU A 87 19.16 -13.32 21.63
N ASP A 88 20.45 -13.57 21.41
CA ASP A 88 21.21 -14.36 22.38
C ASP A 88 21.36 -13.61 23.72
N GLU A 89 21.70 -14.35 24.76
CA GLU A 89 21.90 -13.82 26.12
C GLU A 89 22.82 -12.59 26.14
N ALA A 90 24.01 -12.71 25.54
CA ALA A 90 25.02 -11.67 25.64
C ALA A 90 24.55 -10.37 24.97
N ALA A 91 23.92 -10.48 23.81
CA ALA A 91 23.35 -9.34 23.10
C ALA A 91 22.15 -8.73 23.84
N TYR A 92 21.27 -9.55 24.42
CA TYR A 92 20.12 -9.08 25.18
C TYR A 92 20.54 -8.29 26.44
N GLN A 93 21.48 -8.82 27.23
CA GLN A 93 21.98 -8.11 28.42
C GLN A 93 22.69 -6.81 28.05
N LYS A 94 23.48 -6.83 26.96
CA LYS A 94 24.14 -5.63 26.45
C LYS A 94 23.11 -4.56 26.06
N ALA A 95 22.08 -4.92 25.29
CA ALA A 95 21.02 -3.99 24.89
C ALA A 95 20.30 -3.38 26.09
N ARG A 96 20.00 -4.17 27.13
CA ARG A 96 19.40 -3.66 28.36
C ARG A 96 20.32 -2.73 29.13
N LYS A 97 21.61 -3.06 29.23
CA LYS A 97 22.61 -2.21 29.91
C LYS A 97 22.82 -0.88 29.20
N GLU A 98 22.77 -0.89 27.87
CA GLU A 98 22.92 0.30 27.02
C GLU A 98 21.61 1.09 26.86
N GLY A 99 20.51 0.64 27.49
CA GLY A 99 19.22 1.33 27.44
C GLY A 99 18.54 1.32 26.06
N VAL A 100 18.91 0.36 25.21
CA VAL A 100 18.39 0.27 23.84
C VAL A 100 16.92 -0.11 23.86
N ASN A 101 16.10 0.55 23.02
CA ASN A 101 14.70 0.18 22.86
C ASN A 101 14.59 -1.17 22.13
N LEU A 102 14.36 -2.25 22.89
CA LEU A 102 14.23 -3.61 22.36
C LEU A 102 13.06 -3.78 21.39
N GLU A 103 12.04 -2.91 21.47
CA GLU A 103 10.91 -2.92 20.55
C GLU A 103 11.34 -2.46 19.15
N GLU A 104 12.31 -1.56 19.04
CA GLU A 104 12.87 -1.11 17.76
C GLU A 104 13.92 -2.09 17.22
N LEU A 105 14.48 -2.94 18.09
CA LEU A 105 15.38 -4.02 17.68
C LEU A 105 14.60 -5.09 16.90
N GLY A 106 14.92 -5.20 15.62
CA GLY A 106 14.34 -6.20 14.73
C GLY A 106 13.34 -5.68 13.71
N GLN A 107 13.10 -4.37 13.67
CA GLN A 107 12.52 -3.73 12.47
C GLN A 107 13.47 -3.75 11.26
N LYS A 108 14.74 -4.14 11.44
CA LYS A 108 15.82 -4.03 10.44
C LYS A 108 16.27 -5.34 9.76
N VAL A 109 15.85 -6.53 10.20
CA VAL A 109 16.35 -7.81 9.60
C VAL A 109 15.52 -8.30 8.41
N SER A 110 14.39 -7.66 8.10
CA SER A 110 13.59 -8.00 6.91
C SER A 110 14.13 -7.38 5.62
N THR A 111 15.11 -6.46 5.66
CA THR A 111 15.47 -5.66 4.47
C THR A 111 16.64 -6.15 3.62
N GLU A 112 17.34 -7.25 3.95
CA GLU A 112 18.53 -7.65 3.17
C GLU A 112 18.59 -9.12 2.74
N GLN A 113 17.60 -9.96 3.08
CA GLN A 113 17.50 -11.34 2.55
C GLN A 113 16.10 -11.75 2.06
N GLN A 114 15.12 -10.85 2.09
CA GLN A 114 13.98 -10.99 1.19
C GLN A 114 14.45 -10.47 -0.17
N GLN A 115 14.83 -11.39 -1.07
CA GLN A 115 14.36 -11.22 -2.45
C GLN A 115 12.91 -10.78 -2.33
N GLU A 116 12.61 -9.59 -2.81
CA GLU A 116 11.28 -9.01 -2.83
C GLU A 116 10.29 -10.14 -3.12
N GLN A 117 9.52 -10.56 -2.12
CA GLN A 117 8.36 -11.42 -2.37
C GLN A 117 7.31 -10.51 -3.01
N GLN A 118 7.62 -10.02 -4.21
CA GLN A 118 6.61 -9.58 -5.15
C GLN A 118 5.66 -10.76 -5.30
N ALA A 119 4.38 -10.50 -5.07
CA ALA A 119 3.35 -11.50 -5.25
C ALA A 119 3.49 -12.11 -6.66
N PRO A 120 3.59 -13.45 -6.80
CA PRO A 120 3.83 -14.08 -8.09
C PRO A 120 2.73 -13.67 -9.09
N PRO A 121 3.09 -13.20 -10.30
CA PRO A 121 2.12 -12.73 -11.27
C PRO A 121 1.10 -13.82 -11.60
N LEU A 122 -0.15 -13.40 -11.79
CA LEU A 122 -1.25 -14.29 -12.16
C LEU A 122 -1.00 -14.82 -13.58
N LYS A 123 -1.12 -16.14 -13.76
CA LYS A 123 -1.14 -16.78 -15.07
C LYS A 123 -2.59 -17.02 -15.49
N ALA A 124 -3.14 -16.12 -16.28
CA ALA A 124 -4.39 -16.35 -17.01
C ALA A 124 -4.13 -16.20 -18.51
N ASN A 125 -4.43 -17.25 -19.29
CA ASN A 125 -4.39 -17.23 -20.76
C ASN A 125 -3.09 -16.74 -21.44
N GLY A 126 -1.92 -16.99 -20.85
CA GLY A 126 -0.63 -16.69 -21.48
C GLY A 126 -0.19 -15.23 -21.38
N ASP A 127 -0.96 -14.36 -20.73
CA ASP A 127 -0.58 -12.98 -20.44
C ASP A 127 -0.30 -12.79 -18.95
N LEU A 128 0.78 -12.05 -18.62
CA LEU A 128 1.21 -11.84 -17.24
C LEU A 128 0.45 -10.65 -16.64
N THR A 129 -0.64 -10.92 -15.92
CA THR A 129 -1.33 -9.88 -15.14
C THR A 129 -0.64 -9.69 -13.79
N ALA A 130 -0.35 -8.43 -13.43
CA ALA A 130 0.26 -8.09 -12.14
C ALA A 130 -0.60 -8.62 -10.98
N ALA A 131 0.04 -9.21 -9.97
CA ALA A 131 -0.67 -9.76 -8.83
C ALA A 131 -1.43 -8.66 -8.05
N PRO A 132 -2.65 -8.94 -7.55
CA PRO A 132 -3.39 -7.98 -6.75
C PRO A 132 -2.62 -7.64 -5.46
N GLN A 133 -2.70 -6.39 -5.03
CA GLN A 133 -1.95 -5.87 -3.88
C GLN A 133 -2.89 -5.15 -2.90
N PRO A 134 -2.66 -5.27 -1.58
CA PRO A 134 -3.37 -4.42 -0.64
C PRO A 134 -3.02 -2.95 -0.88
N ARG A 135 -3.86 -2.04 -0.40
CA ARG A 135 -3.77 -0.61 -0.66
C ARG A 135 -3.52 0.14 0.63
N LEU A 136 -2.55 1.05 0.60
CA LEU A 136 -2.43 2.09 1.62
C LEU A 136 -3.27 3.29 1.20
N CYS A 137 -4.27 3.62 2.02
CA CYS A 137 -5.20 4.72 1.79
C CYS A 137 -4.98 5.77 2.89
N TYR A 138 -4.58 6.97 2.49
CA TYR A 138 -4.41 8.11 3.39
C TYR A 138 -5.66 9.00 3.37
N LEU A 139 -6.41 9.02 4.48
CA LEU A 139 -7.65 9.77 4.59
C LEU A 139 -7.41 11.05 5.40
N VAL A 140 -7.87 12.16 4.85
CA VAL A 140 -7.91 13.47 5.51
C VAL A 140 -9.34 13.77 5.92
N LYS A 141 -9.58 13.99 7.21
CA LYS A 141 -10.93 14.20 7.76
C LYS A 141 -11.54 15.49 7.23
N GLU A 142 -12.75 15.40 6.71
CA GLU A 142 -13.55 16.55 6.28
C GLU A 142 -14.55 16.96 7.38
N SER A 143 -15.31 18.04 7.17
CA SER A 143 -16.33 18.51 8.12
C SER A 143 -17.39 17.44 8.42
N SER A 144 -17.70 16.58 7.44
CA SER A 144 -18.60 15.43 7.57
C SER A 144 -17.91 14.15 8.10
N GLY A 145 -16.67 14.25 8.56
CA GLY A 145 -15.86 13.11 9.00
C GLY A 145 -15.10 12.45 7.86
N TYR A 146 -14.87 11.14 7.97
CA TYR A 146 -14.10 10.38 6.97
C TYR A 146 -14.97 9.81 5.84
N GLY A 147 -16.30 9.85 5.97
CA GLY A 147 -17.23 9.44 4.89
C GLY A 147 -17.29 7.94 4.63
N PHE A 148 -17.24 7.11 5.68
CA PHE A 148 -17.42 5.66 5.59
C PHE A 148 -18.06 5.10 6.87
N SER A 149 -18.63 3.91 6.76
CA SER A 149 -19.14 3.09 7.88
C SER A 149 -18.30 1.81 8.04
N LEU A 150 -18.21 1.29 9.26
CA LEU A 150 -17.61 -0.02 9.54
C LEU A 150 -18.69 -1.06 9.74
N LYS A 151 -18.53 -2.24 9.15
CA LYS A 151 -19.36 -3.41 9.44
C LYS A 151 -18.54 -4.59 9.94
N THR A 152 -19.18 -5.39 10.77
CA THR A 152 -18.82 -6.78 11.03
C THR A 152 -19.83 -7.66 10.32
N THR A 153 -19.37 -8.74 9.68
CA THR A 153 -20.26 -9.72 9.03
C THR A 153 -20.25 -11.00 9.86
N GLU A 154 -21.43 -11.51 10.22
CA GLU A 154 -21.54 -12.74 10.99
C GLU A 154 -20.81 -13.90 10.28
N GLY A 155 -19.96 -14.62 11.03
CA GLY A 155 -19.15 -15.72 10.50
C GLY A 155 -17.92 -15.29 9.68
N GLN A 156 -17.70 -14.01 9.41
CA GLN A 156 -16.49 -13.51 8.76
C GLN A 156 -15.57 -12.82 9.77
N LYS A 157 -14.28 -13.16 9.72
CA LYS A 157 -13.28 -12.55 10.58
C LYS A 157 -12.87 -11.17 10.05
N GLY A 158 -12.80 -10.18 10.94
CA GLY A 158 -12.33 -8.82 10.66
C GLY A 158 -13.46 -7.82 10.39
N LEU A 159 -13.07 -6.56 10.17
CA LEU A 159 -13.98 -5.47 9.86
C LEU A 159 -13.88 -5.08 8.38
N TYR A 160 -15.00 -4.61 7.84
CA TYR A 160 -15.11 -4.20 6.45
C TYR A 160 -15.65 -2.77 6.36
N ILE A 161 -15.15 -2.02 5.40
CA ILE A 161 -15.62 -0.67 5.10
C ILE A 161 -16.84 -0.74 4.19
N VAL A 162 -17.90 -0.02 4.54
CA VAL A 162 -19.13 0.10 3.76
C VAL A 162 -19.66 1.53 3.74
N GLU A 163 -20.70 1.77 2.95
CA GLU A 163 -21.45 3.04 2.92
C GLU A 163 -20.53 4.24 2.70
N ILE A 164 -19.68 4.14 1.69
CA ILE A 164 -18.74 5.21 1.37
C ILE A 164 -19.52 6.39 0.79
N ALA A 165 -19.38 7.55 1.43
CA ALA A 165 -19.97 8.79 0.95
C ALA A 165 -19.35 9.16 -0.41
N SER A 166 -20.19 9.32 -1.43
CA SER A 166 -19.75 9.83 -2.74
C SER A 166 -19.05 11.18 -2.54
N GLN A 167 -17.83 11.30 -3.05
CA GLN A 167 -16.95 12.49 -2.88
C GLN A 167 -16.43 12.75 -1.44
N GLY A 168 -16.67 11.85 -0.48
CA GLY A 168 -16.10 11.96 0.86
C GLY A 168 -14.61 11.60 0.92
N ALA A 169 -13.97 11.88 2.06
CA ALA A 169 -12.54 11.63 2.29
C ALA A 169 -12.10 10.19 1.96
N ALA A 170 -12.87 9.18 2.39
CA ALA A 170 -12.58 7.79 2.07
C ALA A 170 -12.59 7.50 0.56
N ALA A 171 -13.58 8.03 -0.17
CA ALA A 171 -13.65 7.86 -1.62
C ALA A 171 -12.44 8.50 -2.32
N LYS A 172 -12.06 9.72 -1.91
CA LYS A 172 -10.89 10.44 -2.44
C LYS A 172 -9.57 9.72 -2.16
N ALA A 173 -9.49 9.04 -1.02
CA ALA A 173 -8.33 8.22 -0.63
C ALA A 173 -8.28 6.86 -1.36
N GLY A 174 -9.25 6.55 -2.22
CA GLY A 174 -9.30 5.30 -2.98
C GLY A 174 -9.79 4.10 -2.17
N VAL A 175 -10.50 4.32 -1.06
CA VAL A 175 -11.20 3.27 -0.31
C VAL A 175 -12.39 2.77 -1.13
N LYS A 176 -12.57 1.46 -1.19
CA LYS A 176 -13.67 0.81 -1.90
C LYS A 176 -14.63 0.14 -0.92
N ASN A 177 -15.89 0.02 -1.34
CA ASN A 177 -16.91 -0.66 -0.57
C ASN A 177 -16.58 -2.15 -0.46
N ASN A 178 -16.77 -2.72 0.72
CA ASN A 178 -16.35 -4.06 1.13
C ASN A 178 -14.82 -4.26 1.23
N ASP A 179 -14.02 -3.20 1.27
CA ASP A 179 -12.61 -3.34 1.64
C ASP A 179 -12.50 -3.88 3.07
N ARG A 180 -11.69 -4.92 3.25
CA ARG A 180 -11.34 -5.45 4.57
C ARG A 180 -10.25 -4.58 5.19
N LEU A 181 -10.47 -4.18 6.43
CA LEU A 181 -9.56 -3.34 7.19
C LEU A 181 -8.52 -4.21 7.91
N ILE A 182 -7.25 -4.05 7.52
CA ILE A 182 -6.13 -4.84 8.03
C ILE A 182 -5.37 -4.05 9.10
N GLU A 183 -5.00 -2.80 8.81
CA GLU A 183 -4.25 -1.94 9.74
C GLU A 183 -4.82 -0.52 9.81
N ILE A 184 -4.67 0.10 10.98
CA ILE A 184 -4.85 1.54 11.22
C ILE A 184 -3.52 2.11 11.72
N ASN A 185 -2.97 3.11 11.02
CA ASN A 185 -1.70 3.78 11.36
C ASN A 185 -0.56 2.78 11.67
N GLY A 186 -0.43 1.78 10.80
CA GLY A 186 0.60 0.74 10.90
C GLY A 186 0.39 -0.29 12.02
N LYS A 187 -0.78 -0.32 12.66
CA LYS A 187 -1.15 -1.31 13.69
C LYS A 187 -2.24 -2.23 13.16
N ASN A 188 -2.01 -3.55 13.20
CA ASN A 188 -2.99 -4.55 12.80
C ASN A 188 -4.25 -4.48 13.70
N VAL A 189 -5.42 -4.55 13.07
CA VAL A 189 -6.72 -4.47 13.75
C VAL A 189 -7.66 -5.64 13.45
N GLU A 190 -7.18 -6.68 12.78
CA GLU A 190 -8.03 -7.79 12.31
C GLU A 190 -8.65 -8.63 13.44
N ASN A 191 -8.10 -8.52 14.65
CA ASN A 191 -8.59 -9.22 15.86
C ASN A 191 -9.20 -8.25 16.88
N ASN A 192 -9.29 -6.95 16.59
CA ASN A 192 -9.90 -5.99 17.49
C ASN A 192 -11.43 -6.08 17.43
N GLU A 193 -12.07 -5.76 18.54
CA GLU A 193 -13.53 -5.61 18.58
C GLU A 193 -13.96 -4.33 17.84
N HIS A 194 -15.25 -4.26 17.47
CA HIS A 194 -15.77 -3.13 16.70
C HIS A 194 -15.50 -1.79 17.38
N GLU A 195 -15.76 -1.70 18.67
CA GLU A 195 -15.58 -0.47 19.45
C GLU A 195 -14.10 -0.05 19.52
N GLU A 196 -13.18 -1.01 19.68
CA GLU A 196 -11.75 -0.72 19.73
C GLU A 196 -11.23 -0.13 18.41
N VAL A 197 -11.75 -0.61 17.28
CA VAL A 197 -11.40 -0.08 15.95
C VAL A 197 -11.97 1.32 15.78
N VAL A 198 -13.22 1.55 16.18
CA VAL A 198 -13.85 2.87 16.16
C VAL A 198 -13.05 3.88 16.98
N GLU A 199 -12.63 3.52 18.20
CA GLU A 199 -11.80 4.37 19.03
C GLU A 199 -10.42 4.64 18.42
N LYS A 200 -9.79 3.65 17.77
CA LYS A 200 -8.54 3.87 17.01
C LYS A 200 -8.73 4.89 15.88
N VAL A 201 -9.82 4.81 15.11
CA VAL A 201 -10.13 5.78 14.05
C VAL A 201 -10.36 7.18 14.64
N LYS A 202 -11.17 7.29 15.71
CA LYS A 202 -11.43 8.58 16.37
C LYS A 202 -10.15 9.20 16.94
N SER A 203 -9.30 8.40 17.58
CA SER A 203 -8.04 8.85 18.17
C SER A 203 -6.98 9.28 17.14
N SER A 204 -7.17 8.92 15.87
CA SER A 204 -6.28 9.34 14.77
C SER A 204 -6.41 10.83 14.42
N GLY A 205 -7.43 11.53 14.95
CA GLY A 205 -7.58 12.96 14.73
C GLY A 205 -8.05 13.29 13.32
N ASN A 206 -7.27 14.11 12.60
CA ASN A 206 -7.60 14.59 11.25
C ASN A 206 -7.02 13.73 10.11
N HIS A 207 -6.09 12.83 10.41
CA HIS A 207 -5.40 12.03 9.40
C HIS A 207 -5.38 10.59 9.85
N VAL A 208 -5.75 9.67 8.95
CA VAL A 208 -5.67 8.24 9.24
C VAL A 208 -5.14 7.49 8.02
N MET A 209 -4.23 6.55 8.28
CA MET A 209 -3.73 5.63 7.28
C MET A 209 -4.38 4.26 7.46
N PHE A 210 -5.03 3.75 6.42
CA PHE A 210 -5.54 2.39 6.39
C PHE A 210 -4.73 1.50 5.46
N LEU A 211 -4.45 0.28 5.93
CA LEU A 211 -4.11 -0.84 5.05
C LEU A 211 -5.40 -1.61 4.75
N LEU A 212 -5.79 -1.63 3.48
CA LEU A 212 -7.03 -2.24 3.01
C LEU A 212 -6.77 -3.32 1.98
N SER A 213 -7.66 -4.30 1.94
CA SER A 213 -7.64 -5.37 0.95
C SER A 213 -9.04 -5.57 0.39
N ASP A 214 -9.16 -5.57 -0.94
CA ASP A 214 -10.43 -5.94 -1.58
C ASP A 214 -10.57 -7.46 -1.68
N GLU A 215 -11.76 -7.93 -2.07
CA GLU A 215 -12.09 -9.34 -2.12
C GLU A 215 -11.13 -10.15 -3.02
N GLU A 216 -10.75 -9.60 -4.18
CA GLU A 216 -9.80 -10.25 -5.09
C GLU A 216 -8.42 -10.42 -4.44
N THR A 217 -7.91 -9.34 -3.82
CA THR A 217 -6.64 -9.37 -3.09
C THR A 217 -6.69 -10.36 -1.92
N ASP A 218 -7.74 -10.33 -1.11
CA ASP A 218 -7.93 -11.23 0.03
C ASP A 218 -7.92 -12.70 -0.41
N GLN A 219 -8.68 -13.03 -1.46
CA GLN A 219 -8.74 -14.39 -2.00
C GLN A 219 -7.38 -14.84 -2.54
N TYR A 220 -6.69 -13.97 -3.28
CA TYR A 220 -5.36 -14.26 -3.80
C TYR A 220 -4.37 -14.56 -2.66
N TYR A 221 -4.22 -13.66 -1.68
CA TYR A 221 -3.29 -13.85 -0.56
C TYR A 221 -3.62 -15.11 0.24
N ARG A 222 -4.91 -15.38 0.47
CA ARG A 222 -5.35 -16.58 1.19
C ARG A 222 -5.05 -17.87 0.42
N SER A 223 -5.23 -17.87 -0.90
CA SER A 223 -4.90 -19.02 -1.76
C SER A 223 -3.40 -19.32 -1.78
N GLN A 224 -2.58 -18.26 -1.79
CA GLN A 224 -1.12 -18.34 -1.79
C GLN A 224 -0.53 -18.53 -0.38
N LYS A 225 -1.36 -18.51 0.67
CA LYS A 225 -0.94 -18.52 2.09
C LYS A 225 0.05 -17.39 2.42
N MET A 226 -0.13 -16.25 1.78
CA MET A 226 0.62 -15.02 2.02
C MET A 226 -0.08 -14.17 3.08
N VAL A 227 0.70 -13.32 3.76
CA VAL A 227 0.18 -12.39 4.77
C VAL A 227 0.01 -11.02 4.13
N LEU A 228 -1.13 -10.38 4.40
CA LEU A 228 -1.36 -8.99 4.01
C LEU A 228 -0.55 -8.09 4.95
N SER A 229 0.30 -7.23 4.40
CA SER A 229 1.06 -6.28 5.18
C SER A 229 1.36 -5.00 4.39
N LYS A 230 1.74 -3.94 5.09
CA LYS A 230 2.17 -2.67 4.48
C LYS A 230 3.38 -2.83 3.55
N GLU A 231 4.22 -3.84 3.77
CA GLU A 231 5.36 -4.16 2.90
C GLU A 231 4.92 -4.70 1.54
N SER A 232 3.76 -5.38 1.45
CA SER A 232 3.22 -5.86 0.16
C SER A 232 2.22 -4.88 -0.48
N ALA A 233 1.93 -3.77 0.18
CA ALA A 233 0.94 -2.81 -0.28
C ALA A 233 1.41 -1.98 -1.49
N SER A 234 0.45 -1.69 -2.37
CA SER A 234 0.57 -0.68 -3.41
C SER A 234 0.60 0.71 -2.78
N LEU A 235 1.57 1.51 -3.19
CA LEU A 235 1.74 2.90 -2.76
C LEU A 235 1.15 3.92 -3.74
N LYS A 236 0.50 3.44 -4.82
CA LYS A 236 0.01 4.28 -5.93
C LYS A 236 -1.05 5.31 -5.51
N LEU A 237 -1.81 5.01 -4.47
CA LEU A 237 -2.90 5.86 -3.96
C LEU A 237 -2.44 6.90 -2.94
N LEU A 238 -1.17 6.88 -2.51
CA LEU A 238 -0.66 7.88 -1.59
C LEU A 238 -0.56 9.24 -2.29
N PRO A 239 -1.16 10.31 -1.74
CA PRO A 239 -1.22 11.60 -2.39
C PRO A 239 0.12 12.35 -2.35
N LEU A 240 0.95 12.10 -1.33
CA LEU A 240 2.24 12.75 -1.16
C LEU A 240 3.37 11.81 -1.57
N LYS A 241 4.31 12.32 -2.38
CA LYS A 241 5.35 11.50 -3.02
C LYS A 241 6.73 12.02 -2.67
N PRO A 242 7.69 11.14 -2.33
CA PRO A 242 9.07 11.55 -2.12
C PRO A 242 9.71 12.03 -3.42
N ARG A 243 10.62 13.00 -3.31
CA ARG A 243 11.27 13.64 -4.46
C ARG A 243 12.68 13.11 -4.63
N LEU A 244 12.99 12.65 -5.84
CA LEU A 244 14.35 12.27 -6.23
C LEU A 244 15.05 13.49 -6.83
N ILE A 245 16.12 13.91 -6.20
CA ILE A 245 16.89 15.09 -6.57
C ILE A 245 18.25 14.64 -7.09
N GLU A 246 18.50 14.84 -8.38
CA GLU A 246 19.80 14.57 -8.98
C GLU A 246 20.59 15.88 -9.09
N VAL A 247 21.74 15.92 -8.42
CA VAL A 247 22.60 17.12 -8.38
C VAL A 247 23.96 16.80 -8.97
N SER A 248 24.36 17.55 -9.99
CA SER A 248 25.74 17.54 -10.48
C SER A 248 26.59 18.51 -9.67
N LYS A 249 27.78 18.09 -9.23
CA LYS A 249 28.68 18.89 -8.41
C LYS A 249 29.19 20.09 -9.20
N GLY A 250 29.07 21.28 -8.60
CA GLY A 250 29.65 22.51 -9.12
C GLY A 250 31.08 22.74 -8.61
N THR A 251 31.67 23.87 -8.98
CA THR A 251 33.02 24.27 -8.53
C THR A 251 33.13 24.41 -7.01
N ASN A 252 32.01 24.73 -6.33
CA ASN A 252 31.93 24.91 -4.88
C ASN A 252 31.16 23.75 -4.20
N GLY A 253 31.13 22.56 -4.81
CA GLY A 253 30.37 21.42 -4.31
C GLY A 253 28.91 21.43 -4.77
N TYR A 254 28.03 20.80 -3.98
CA TYR A 254 26.61 20.65 -4.32
C TYR A 254 25.76 21.89 -3.95
N GLY A 255 26.20 22.68 -2.97
CA GLY A 255 25.55 23.95 -2.57
C GLY A 255 24.33 23.79 -1.66
N PHE A 256 24.42 22.90 -0.68
CA PHE A 256 23.45 22.75 0.40
C PHE A 256 24.16 22.40 1.72
N TYR A 257 23.48 22.66 2.83
CA TYR A 257 23.95 22.35 4.18
C TYR A 257 23.04 21.32 4.82
N LEU A 258 23.63 20.23 5.33
CA LEU A 258 22.92 19.20 6.07
C LEU A 258 23.03 19.46 7.58
N GLN A 259 21.96 19.17 8.31
CA GLN A 259 21.94 19.17 9.76
C GLN A 259 21.19 17.93 10.27
N MET A 260 21.61 17.38 11.40
CA MET A 260 20.79 16.41 12.15
C MET A 260 19.92 17.15 13.17
N GLU A 261 18.62 16.91 13.14
CA GLU A 261 17.70 17.40 14.18
C GLU A 261 17.86 16.58 15.46
N GLN A 262 18.16 17.25 16.58
CA GLN A 262 18.47 16.57 17.85
C GLN A 262 17.28 15.83 18.47
N ASN A 263 16.05 16.27 18.18
CA ASN A 263 14.86 15.69 18.79
C ASN A 263 14.33 14.47 18.03
N THR A 264 14.44 14.49 16.70
CA THR A 264 13.89 13.45 15.82
C THR A 264 14.96 12.48 15.32
N GLY A 265 16.23 12.90 15.29
CA GLY A 265 17.31 12.19 14.61
C GLY A 265 17.27 12.34 13.09
N ASP A 266 16.34 13.14 12.55
CA ASP A 266 16.16 13.31 11.11
C ASP A 266 17.32 14.13 10.51
N HIS A 267 17.77 13.73 9.32
CA HIS A 267 18.76 14.48 8.55
C HIS A 267 18.04 15.49 7.67
N VAL A 268 18.18 16.79 7.96
CA VAL A 268 17.43 17.86 7.33
C VAL A 268 18.35 18.79 6.54
N ILE A 269 17.90 19.20 5.36
CA ILE A 269 18.54 20.26 4.57
C ILE A 269 18.29 21.59 5.29
N LYS A 270 19.32 22.09 5.96
CA LYS A 270 19.26 23.32 6.73
C LYS A 270 19.19 24.55 5.86
N ASP A 271 19.95 24.54 4.76
CA ASP A 271 20.06 25.69 3.85
C ASP A 271 20.46 25.20 2.45
N VAL A 272 20.06 25.97 1.44
CA VAL A 272 20.39 25.71 0.03
C VAL A 272 20.85 27.02 -0.60
N ASP A 273 22.10 27.05 -1.05
CA ASP A 273 22.71 28.24 -1.62
C ASP A 273 21.97 28.70 -2.88
N SER A 274 21.62 29.98 -2.95
CA SER A 274 20.92 30.53 -4.12
C SER A 274 21.76 30.40 -5.39
N GLY A 275 21.13 29.88 -6.47
CA GLY A 275 21.78 29.65 -7.76
C GLY A 275 22.71 28.43 -7.81
N SER A 276 22.84 27.69 -6.71
CA SER A 276 23.67 26.49 -6.63
C SER A 276 23.12 25.32 -7.45
N PRO A 277 23.93 24.27 -7.69
CA PRO A 277 23.43 23.06 -8.32
C PRO A 277 22.24 22.43 -7.58
N ALA A 278 22.28 22.37 -6.25
CA ALA A 278 21.19 21.82 -5.44
C ALA A 278 19.90 22.64 -5.58
N ALA A 279 19.99 23.98 -5.55
CA ALA A 279 18.83 24.85 -5.77
C ALA A 279 18.22 24.64 -7.17
N LYS A 280 19.05 24.55 -8.20
CA LYS A 280 18.61 24.29 -9.59
C LYS A 280 17.98 22.91 -9.77
N ALA A 281 18.44 21.92 -9.01
CA ALA A 281 17.86 20.58 -8.99
C ALA A 281 16.53 20.50 -8.19
N GLY A 282 16.14 21.58 -7.52
CA GLY A 282 14.89 21.64 -6.75
C GLY A 282 15.00 21.11 -5.32
N LEU A 283 16.20 20.98 -4.77
CA LEU A 283 16.38 20.77 -3.33
C LEU A 283 15.89 21.99 -2.57
N LYS A 284 15.17 21.78 -1.46
CA LYS A 284 14.58 22.87 -0.66
C LYS A 284 15.10 22.83 0.77
N GLU A 285 15.12 24.00 1.40
CA GLU A 285 15.26 24.10 2.84
C GLU A 285 14.18 23.27 3.53
N LYS A 286 14.52 22.59 4.63
CA LYS A 286 13.67 21.71 5.44
C LYS A 286 13.26 20.39 4.78
N ASP A 287 13.85 20.06 3.63
CA ASP A 287 13.78 18.70 3.10
C ASP A 287 14.43 17.72 4.08
N ILE A 288 13.75 16.63 4.38
CA ILE A 288 14.26 15.51 5.17
C ILE A 288 14.87 14.50 4.21
N LEU A 289 16.12 14.13 4.46
CA LEU A 289 16.90 13.22 3.64
C LEU A 289 16.62 11.76 4.03
N VAL A 290 16.10 11.00 3.07
CA VAL A 290 15.68 9.60 3.23
C VAL A 290 16.74 8.64 2.69
N ALA A 291 17.33 8.96 1.53
CA ALA A 291 18.37 8.12 0.92
C ALA A 291 19.40 8.93 0.13
N VAL A 292 20.61 8.40 0.02
CA VAL A 292 21.71 8.93 -0.79
C VAL A 292 22.14 7.83 -1.77
N ASN A 293 22.12 8.13 -3.07
CA ASN A 293 22.43 7.19 -4.16
C ASN A 293 21.68 5.86 -4.07
N GLY A 294 20.41 5.91 -3.63
CA GLY A 294 19.56 4.74 -3.46
C GLY A 294 19.75 3.99 -2.14
N GLU A 295 20.73 4.36 -1.31
CA GLU A 295 20.94 3.77 0.01
C GLU A 295 20.26 4.59 1.10
N ARG A 296 19.43 3.94 1.91
CA ARG A 296 18.69 4.61 3.00
C ARG A 296 19.64 5.17 4.06
N VAL A 297 19.29 6.35 4.58
CA VAL A 297 20.11 7.05 5.59
C VAL A 297 19.37 7.38 6.88
N GLU A 298 18.07 7.12 6.97
CA GLU A 298 17.21 7.37 8.15
C GLU A 298 17.75 6.76 9.45
N ALA A 299 18.49 5.65 9.33
CA ALA A 299 19.05 4.90 10.45
C ALA A 299 20.54 5.20 10.75
N LEU A 300 21.16 6.09 9.98
CA LEU A 300 22.58 6.39 10.06
C LEU A 300 22.85 7.61 10.91
N ASP A 301 24.02 7.68 11.53
CA ASP A 301 24.46 8.91 12.20
C ASP A 301 24.90 9.99 11.19
N TYR A 302 25.04 11.22 11.67
CA TYR A 302 25.38 12.38 10.84
C TYR A 302 26.70 12.18 10.08
N GLY A 303 27.72 11.60 10.73
CA GLY A 303 29.02 11.36 10.13
C GLY A 303 28.94 10.39 8.96
N GLN A 304 28.23 9.27 9.15
CA GLN A 304 28.00 8.25 8.13
C GLN A 304 27.28 8.82 6.90
N VAL A 305 26.27 9.69 7.09
CA VAL A 305 25.56 10.34 5.98
C VAL A 305 26.48 11.30 5.24
N VAL A 306 27.26 12.10 5.96
CA VAL A 306 28.23 13.02 5.35
C VAL A 306 29.30 12.27 4.55
N GLU A 307 29.77 11.12 5.04
CA GLU A 307 30.72 10.27 4.31
C GLU A 307 30.11 9.76 3.00
N LYS A 308 28.87 9.27 3.01
CA LYS A 308 28.16 8.84 1.79
C LYS A 308 28.01 9.96 0.76
N ILE A 309 27.68 11.17 1.22
CA ILE A 309 27.59 12.35 0.36
C ILE A 309 28.97 12.70 -0.23
N LYS A 310 30.03 12.65 0.58
CA LYS A 310 31.40 12.99 0.15
C LYS A 310 32.00 11.97 -0.83
N GLN A 311 31.62 10.70 -0.73
CA GLN A 311 32.02 9.65 -1.68
C GLN A 311 31.41 9.86 -3.08
N SER A 312 30.38 10.70 -3.21
CA SER A 312 29.82 11.07 -4.51
C SER A 312 30.70 12.13 -5.17
N GLU A 313 31.36 11.77 -6.27
CA GLU A 313 32.34 12.64 -6.93
C GLU A 313 31.69 13.69 -7.84
N GLU A 314 31.03 13.28 -8.92
CA GLU A 314 30.49 14.22 -9.92
C GLU A 314 28.98 14.44 -9.80
N LYS A 315 28.24 13.42 -9.39
CA LYS A 315 26.78 13.46 -9.27
C LYS A 315 26.35 12.77 -7.98
N ILE A 316 25.28 13.28 -7.39
CA ILE A 316 24.62 12.68 -6.24
C ILE A 316 23.11 12.61 -6.50
N THR A 317 22.51 11.51 -6.06
CA THR A 317 21.05 11.35 -6.05
C THR A 317 20.57 11.38 -4.61
N LEU A 318 19.69 12.31 -4.27
CA LEU A 318 19.11 12.45 -2.94
C LEU A 318 17.62 12.12 -3.02
N LEU A 319 17.17 11.20 -2.19
CA LEU A 319 15.75 11.00 -1.96
C LEU A 319 15.35 11.83 -0.75
N VAL A 320 14.42 12.76 -0.96
CA VAL A 320 13.96 13.67 0.09
C VAL A 320 12.45 13.72 0.21
N VAL A 321 11.96 14.11 1.37
CA VAL A 321 10.55 14.36 1.66
C VAL A 321 10.40 15.69 2.40
N ASP A 322 9.27 16.36 2.24
CA ASP A 322 8.90 17.43 3.17
C ASP A 322 8.28 16.84 4.45
N LYS A 323 8.06 17.69 5.46
CA LYS A 323 7.51 17.29 6.75
C LYS A 323 6.12 16.64 6.65
N GLU A 324 5.28 17.09 5.73
CA GLU A 324 3.92 16.55 5.56
C GLU A 324 3.97 15.14 4.98
N THR A 325 4.79 14.96 3.95
CA THR A 325 5.06 13.66 3.34
C THR A 325 5.68 12.71 4.35
N ASP A 326 6.71 13.13 5.10
CA ASP A 326 7.31 12.34 6.18
C ASP A 326 6.28 11.89 7.21
N THR A 327 5.41 12.80 7.67
CA THR A 327 4.34 12.48 8.62
C THR A 327 3.39 11.41 8.07
N MET A 328 3.02 11.50 6.79
CA MET A 328 2.16 10.50 6.13
C MET A 328 2.81 9.10 6.11
N TYR A 329 4.10 9.01 5.77
CA TYR A 329 4.83 7.73 5.75
C TYR A 329 5.07 7.18 7.17
N LYS A 330 5.35 8.04 8.16
CA LYS A 330 5.46 7.67 9.58
C LYS A 330 4.13 7.14 10.14
N LEU A 331 2.98 7.68 9.73
CA LEU A 331 1.66 7.13 10.08
C LEU A 331 1.48 5.69 9.58
N ALA A 332 1.94 5.39 8.37
CA ALA A 332 1.94 4.04 7.83
C ALA A 332 3.04 3.14 8.45
N GLN A 333 4.00 3.73 9.16
CA GLN A 333 5.21 3.06 9.65
C GLN A 333 5.97 2.34 8.52
N ILE A 334 6.13 3.01 7.38
CA ILE A 334 6.96 2.56 6.24
C ILE A 334 7.96 3.65 5.86
N SER A 335 9.13 3.26 5.36
CA SER A 335 10.11 4.23 4.84
C SER A 335 9.63 4.80 3.50
N PRO A 336 9.77 6.12 3.28
CA PRO A 336 9.50 6.74 1.98
C PRO A 336 10.31 6.13 0.82
N SER A 337 11.48 5.53 1.09
CA SER A 337 12.28 4.85 0.06
C SER A 337 11.54 3.70 -0.62
N SER A 338 10.58 3.06 0.08
CA SER A 338 9.75 1.97 -0.45
C SER A 338 8.95 2.37 -1.69
N TYR A 339 8.66 3.67 -1.86
CA TYR A 339 7.98 4.18 -3.06
C TYR A 339 8.82 3.96 -4.33
N TYR A 340 10.13 4.18 -4.27
CA TYR A 340 11.00 4.10 -5.45
C TYR A 340 11.28 2.67 -5.87
N HIS A 341 11.43 1.74 -4.93
CA HIS A 341 11.61 0.31 -5.26
C HIS A 341 10.36 -0.28 -5.91
N LYS A 342 9.17 0.10 -5.44
CA LYS A 342 7.88 -0.43 -5.95
C LYS A 342 7.38 0.21 -7.24
N VAL A 343 7.88 1.40 -7.60
CA VAL A 343 7.45 2.13 -8.81
C VAL A 343 8.47 2.00 -9.95
N LYS A 344 9.71 1.56 -9.68
CA LYS A 344 10.74 1.32 -10.71
C LYS A 344 10.64 -0.03 -11.42
N ASP A 345 9.66 -0.89 -11.13
CA ASP A 345 9.45 -2.13 -11.87
C ASP A 345 8.96 -1.79 -13.30
N PRO A 346 9.83 -1.90 -14.33
CA PRO A 346 9.46 -1.52 -15.69
C PRO A 346 8.80 -2.74 -16.34
N SER A 347 7.49 -2.89 -16.16
CA SER A 347 6.70 -3.55 -17.20
C SER A 347 6.85 -2.72 -18.48
N PRO A 348 7.14 -3.34 -19.64
CA PRO A 348 7.64 -2.64 -20.81
C PRO A 348 6.70 -1.51 -21.23
N ALA A 349 7.30 -0.32 -21.34
CA ALA A 349 6.69 0.92 -21.73
C ALA A 349 5.78 0.77 -22.97
N LYS A 350 4.50 1.12 -22.81
CA LYS A 350 3.79 1.85 -23.86
C LYS A 350 3.90 3.32 -23.50
N THR A 351 4.74 4.00 -24.27
CA THR A 351 4.93 5.44 -24.42
C THR A 351 3.91 6.29 -23.65
N GLU A 352 4.27 6.70 -22.44
CA GLU A 352 3.58 7.80 -21.77
C GLU A 352 4.04 9.10 -22.43
N GLU A 353 3.16 9.68 -23.24
CA GLU A 353 3.31 11.06 -23.70
C GLU A 353 3.32 11.99 -22.49
N LYS A 354 4.43 12.71 -22.38
CA LYS A 354 4.62 13.91 -21.56
C LYS A 354 3.37 14.78 -21.63
N THR A 355 2.64 14.93 -20.52
CA THR A 355 1.69 16.04 -20.37
C THR A 355 2.12 16.87 -19.19
N GLU A 356 2.74 17.99 -19.54
CA GLU A 356 3.06 19.10 -18.64
C GLU A 356 1.78 19.62 -18.00
N LEU A 357 1.86 19.97 -16.71
CA LEU A 357 0.85 20.76 -16.02
C LEU A 357 0.55 22.00 -16.88
N HIS A 358 -0.73 22.24 -17.19
CA HIS A 358 -1.36 23.56 -17.13
C HIS A 358 -2.87 23.37 -16.91
N THR A 359 -3.36 24.05 -15.88
CA THR A 359 -4.72 24.52 -15.57
C THR A 359 -5.81 24.32 -16.62
N GLU A 360 -6.84 23.55 -16.25
CA GLU A 360 -8.30 23.85 -16.33
C GLU A 360 -9.09 22.53 -16.25
N GLN A 361 -10.20 22.49 -15.49
CA GLN A 361 -11.11 21.35 -15.41
C GLN A 361 -11.65 21.00 -16.80
N LYS A 362 -11.06 19.98 -17.44
CA LYS A 362 -11.56 19.44 -18.70
C LYS A 362 -12.48 18.27 -18.38
N VAL A 363 -13.79 18.53 -18.30
CA VAL A 363 -14.79 17.46 -18.34
C VAL A 363 -14.63 16.74 -19.67
N ASP A 364 -14.32 15.45 -19.62
CA ASP A 364 -14.09 14.63 -20.80
C ASP A 364 -15.38 14.59 -21.65
N LYS A 365 -15.32 15.07 -22.90
CA LYS A 365 -16.51 15.18 -23.76
C LYS A 365 -16.99 13.78 -24.19
N PRO A 366 -18.32 13.54 -24.31
CA PRO A 366 -18.85 12.29 -24.87
C PRO A 366 -18.25 11.97 -26.25
N ARG A 367 -17.99 10.69 -26.49
CA ARG A 367 -17.39 10.14 -27.71
C ARG A 367 -18.40 9.31 -28.48
N ILE A 368 -18.40 9.46 -29.81
CA ILE A 368 -19.23 8.66 -30.72
C ILE A 368 -18.36 7.57 -31.32
N CYS A 369 -18.67 6.31 -31.02
CA CYS A 369 -17.98 5.14 -31.54
C CYS A 369 -18.85 4.48 -32.62
N LYS A 370 -18.39 4.51 -33.88
CA LYS A 370 -19.07 3.88 -35.02
C LYS A 370 -18.30 2.63 -35.43
N MET A 371 -18.96 1.48 -35.41
CA MET A 371 -18.31 0.20 -35.70
C MET A 371 -19.17 -0.70 -36.59
N VAL A 372 -18.48 -1.55 -37.35
CA VAL A 372 -19.07 -2.57 -38.21
C VAL A 372 -18.72 -3.93 -37.61
N LYS A 373 -19.69 -4.84 -37.57
CA LYS A 373 -19.55 -6.17 -36.96
C LYS A 373 -18.49 -6.99 -37.71
N GLY A 374 -17.48 -7.44 -36.98
CA GLY A 374 -16.47 -8.37 -37.46
C GLY A 374 -16.93 -9.83 -37.38
N PRO A 375 -16.09 -10.79 -37.79
CA PRO A 375 -16.40 -12.22 -37.74
C PRO A 375 -16.74 -12.70 -36.31
N ASN A 376 -16.17 -12.05 -35.28
CA ASN A 376 -16.36 -12.37 -33.87
C ASN A 376 -17.39 -11.46 -33.17
N GLY A 377 -18.12 -10.63 -33.92
CA GLY A 377 -19.02 -9.62 -33.37
C GLY A 377 -18.40 -8.22 -33.34
N PHE A 378 -18.80 -7.39 -32.39
CA PHE A 378 -18.28 -6.02 -32.28
C PHE A 378 -17.02 -5.92 -31.40
N GLY A 379 -16.66 -6.97 -30.65
CA GLY A 379 -15.47 -6.98 -29.80
C GLY A 379 -15.60 -6.20 -28.49
N PHE A 380 -16.80 -6.13 -27.90
CA PHE A 380 -17.02 -5.55 -26.57
C PHE A 380 -18.17 -6.26 -25.84
N ASN A 381 -18.21 -6.14 -24.51
CA ASN A 381 -19.30 -6.61 -23.66
C ASN A 381 -20.02 -5.44 -22.97
N LEU A 382 -21.36 -5.59 -22.83
CA LEU A 382 -22.17 -4.68 -22.03
C LEU A 382 -22.33 -5.23 -20.62
N ASN A 383 -22.03 -4.41 -19.62
CA ASN A 383 -22.17 -4.75 -18.23
C ASN A 383 -23.11 -3.77 -17.49
N MET A 384 -23.72 -4.25 -16.42
CA MET A 384 -24.55 -3.48 -15.49
C MET A 384 -24.26 -3.95 -14.08
N ILE A 385 -23.99 -3.00 -13.19
CA ILE A 385 -23.84 -3.29 -11.76
C ILE A 385 -25.21 -3.18 -11.10
N LYS A 386 -25.64 -4.24 -10.41
CA LYS A 386 -26.90 -4.26 -9.66
C LYS A 386 -26.91 -3.09 -8.65
N ASN A 387 -27.97 -2.27 -8.67
CA ASN A 387 -28.16 -1.07 -7.85
C ASN A 387 -27.26 0.14 -8.20
N LYS A 388 -26.62 0.18 -9.38
CA LYS A 388 -26.04 1.41 -9.93
C LYS A 388 -26.73 1.78 -11.25
N PRO A 389 -27.09 3.06 -11.47
CA PRO A 389 -27.71 3.47 -12.71
C PRO A 389 -26.66 3.56 -13.84
N GLY A 390 -27.01 3.03 -15.02
CA GLY A 390 -26.17 3.08 -16.21
C GLY A 390 -25.51 1.76 -16.60
N LEU A 391 -25.42 1.55 -17.91
CA LEU A 391 -24.65 0.48 -18.54
C LEU A 391 -23.26 0.99 -18.90
N PHE A 392 -22.26 0.13 -18.83
CA PHE A 392 -20.91 0.47 -19.25
C PHE A 392 -20.28 -0.64 -20.08
N ILE A 393 -19.31 -0.25 -20.88
CA ILE A 393 -18.53 -1.11 -21.75
C ILE A 393 -17.46 -1.82 -20.91
N ASN A 394 -17.30 -3.12 -21.15
CA ASN A 394 -16.21 -3.91 -20.58
C ASN A 394 -15.66 -4.85 -21.65
N GLU A 395 -14.43 -5.33 -21.44
CA GLU A 395 -13.76 -6.31 -22.30
C GLU A 395 -13.73 -5.87 -23.78
N VAL A 396 -13.32 -4.63 -24.03
CA VAL A 396 -13.01 -4.17 -25.39
C VAL A 396 -11.78 -4.95 -25.90
N GLN A 397 -11.98 -5.74 -26.94
CA GLN A 397 -10.95 -6.62 -27.49
C GLN A 397 -10.01 -5.83 -28.40
N ASN A 398 -8.71 -5.85 -28.08
CA ASN A 398 -7.67 -5.13 -28.81
C ASN A 398 -7.62 -5.57 -30.30
N GLY A 399 -7.73 -4.61 -31.21
CA GLY A 399 -7.75 -4.81 -32.66
C GLY A 399 -9.11 -5.24 -33.25
N GLU A 400 -10.15 -5.42 -32.44
CA GLU A 400 -11.51 -5.70 -32.91
C GLU A 400 -12.29 -4.39 -33.20
N PRO A 401 -13.47 -4.45 -33.85
CA PRO A 401 -14.18 -3.25 -34.31
C PRO A 401 -14.47 -2.19 -33.24
N ALA A 402 -14.71 -2.58 -31.98
CA ALA A 402 -14.93 -1.66 -30.87
C ALA A 402 -13.69 -0.86 -30.49
N ASP A 403 -12.53 -1.51 -30.41
CA ASP A 403 -11.25 -0.87 -30.13
C ASP A 403 -10.87 0.13 -31.23
N ILE A 404 -10.99 -0.30 -32.50
CA ILE A 404 -10.74 0.55 -33.67
C ILE A 404 -11.68 1.76 -33.70
N ALA A 405 -12.92 1.61 -33.23
CA ALA A 405 -13.90 2.69 -33.12
C ALA A 405 -13.68 3.61 -31.90
N GLY A 406 -12.63 3.38 -31.11
CA GLY A 406 -12.26 4.20 -29.96
C GLY A 406 -13.12 3.98 -28.72
N LEU A 407 -13.81 2.84 -28.64
CA LEU A 407 -14.54 2.41 -27.45
C LEU A 407 -13.52 1.99 -26.38
N LYS A 408 -13.71 2.42 -25.12
CA LYS A 408 -12.78 2.07 -24.03
C LYS A 408 -13.49 1.28 -22.94
N ASP A 409 -12.75 0.45 -22.23
CA ASP A 409 -13.26 -0.18 -21.01
C ASP A 409 -13.68 0.88 -19.98
N ASN A 410 -14.79 0.61 -19.32
CA ASN A 410 -15.47 1.50 -18.36
C ASN A 410 -16.12 2.74 -18.96
N ASP A 411 -16.25 2.82 -20.29
CA ASP A 411 -17.07 3.83 -20.93
C ASP A 411 -18.54 3.62 -20.59
N PHE A 412 -19.22 4.65 -20.11
CA PHE A 412 -20.65 4.60 -19.84
C PHE A 412 -21.44 4.85 -21.12
N LEU A 413 -22.44 4.00 -21.35
CA LEU A 413 -23.27 4.05 -22.55
C LEU A 413 -24.43 5.04 -22.36
N ILE A 414 -24.46 6.06 -23.21
CA ILE A 414 -25.49 7.10 -23.24
C ILE A 414 -26.54 6.78 -24.30
N GLU A 415 -26.11 6.43 -25.52
CA GLU A 415 -27.02 6.18 -26.66
C GLU A 415 -26.59 4.97 -27.50
N VAL A 416 -27.59 4.30 -28.09
CA VAL A 416 -27.43 3.29 -29.14
C VAL A 416 -28.18 3.77 -30.39
N ASN A 417 -27.46 3.99 -31.49
CA ASN A 417 -27.97 4.51 -32.76
C ASN A 417 -28.82 5.78 -32.61
N GLY A 418 -28.39 6.70 -31.74
CA GLY A 418 -29.08 7.98 -31.49
C GLY A 418 -30.30 7.89 -30.56
N VAL A 419 -30.53 6.73 -29.94
CA VAL A 419 -31.58 6.56 -28.91
C VAL A 419 -30.93 6.53 -27.54
N ASN A 420 -31.38 7.41 -26.63
CA ASN A 420 -30.93 7.43 -25.24
C ASN A 420 -31.29 6.14 -24.51
N VAL A 421 -30.31 5.53 -23.82
CA VAL A 421 -30.48 4.25 -23.12
C VAL A 421 -30.13 4.32 -21.63
N MET A 422 -29.88 5.52 -21.09
CA MET A 422 -29.37 5.70 -19.72
C MET A 422 -30.33 5.15 -18.65
N ASP A 423 -31.63 5.20 -18.93
CA ASP A 423 -32.71 4.78 -18.02
C ASP A 423 -33.36 3.45 -18.47
N GLU A 424 -32.80 2.80 -19.50
CA GLU A 424 -33.33 1.55 -20.04
C GLU A 424 -32.80 0.31 -19.31
N PRO A 425 -33.62 -0.75 -19.15
CA PRO A 425 -33.17 -1.99 -18.53
C PRO A 425 -32.18 -2.74 -19.42
N TYR A 426 -31.25 -3.47 -18.81
CA TYR A 426 -30.15 -4.19 -19.48
C TYR A 426 -30.60 -4.96 -20.72
N GLN A 427 -31.67 -5.75 -20.59
CA GLN A 427 -32.18 -6.61 -21.67
C GLN A 427 -32.64 -5.81 -22.88
N GLN A 428 -33.21 -4.61 -22.67
CA GLN A 428 -33.67 -3.75 -23.76
C GLN A 428 -32.49 -3.14 -24.51
N VAL A 429 -31.44 -2.73 -23.80
CA VAL A 429 -30.23 -2.16 -24.42
C VAL A 429 -29.46 -3.21 -25.21
N VAL A 430 -29.32 -4.42 -24.67
CA VAL A 430 -28.73 -5.56 -25.40
C VAL A 430 -29.54 -5.86 -26.66
N LYS A 431 -30.88 -5.81 -26.58
CA LYS A 431 -31.74 -5.99 -27.75
C LYS A 431 -31.49 -4.91 -28.81
N ARG A 432 -31.39 -3.63 -28.43
CA ARG A 432 -31.07 -2.53 -29.36
C ARG A 432 -29.75 -2.73 -30.09
N VAL A 433 -28.70 -3.16 -29.38
CA VAL A 433 -27.40 -3.46 -30.00
C VAL A 433 -27.50 -4.65 -30.96
N LYS A 434 -28.26 -5.70 -30.61
CA LYS A 434 -28.49 -6.85 -31.49
C LYS A 434 -29.31 -6.50 -32.73
N ASP A 435 -30.35 -5.69 -32.57
CA ASP A 435 -31.25 -5.24 -33.65
C ASP A 435 -30.56 -4.24 -34.59
N SER A 436 -29.37 -3.73 -34.23
CA SER A 436 -28.55 -2.86 -35.08
C SER A 436 -27.93 -3.58 -36.29
N GLY A 437 -28.00 -4.91 -36.33
CA GLY A 437 -27.43 -5.71 -37.42
C GLY A 437 -25.90 -5.62 -37.47
N ASP A 438 -25.35 -5.30 -38.64
CA ASP A 438 -23.89 -5.26 -38.85
C ASP A 438 -23.26 -3.91 -38.53
N LYS A 439 -24.03 -2.88 -38.18
CA LYS A 439 -23.50 -1.53 -37.89
C LYS A 439 -24.11 -0.96 -36.63
N VAL A 440 -23.29 -0.49 -35.70
CA VAL A 440 -23.77 0.18 -34.49
C VAL A 440 -23.01 1.48 -34.25
N THR A 441 -23.74 2.50 -33.81
CA THR A 441 -23.19 3.77 -33.33
C THR A 441 -23.51 3.90 -31.85
N LEU A 442 -22.48 4.02 -31.02
CA LEU A 442 -22.62 4.22 -29.57
C LEU A 442 -22.20 5.64 -29.21
N LEU A 443 -22.98 6.33 -28.38
CA LEU A 443 -22.50 7.52 -27.67
C LEU A 443 -22.09 7.09 -26.27
N VAL A 444 -20.83 7.30 -25.92
CA VAL A 444 -20.27 6.92 -24.63
C VAL A 444 -19.52 8.06 -23.96
N CYS A 445 -19.30 7.99 -22.65
CA CYS A 445 -18.46 8.96 -21.94
C CYS A 445 -17.71 8.32 -20.78
N SER A 446 -16.78 9.08 -20.19
CA SER A 446 -16.15 8.68 -18.93
C SER A 446 -17.19 8.63 -17.81
N LYS A 447 -16.86 7.91 -16.73
CA LYS A 447 -17.68 7.85 -15.52
C LYS A 447 -18.01 9.23 -14.96
N ASP A 448 -17.02 10.11 -14.88
CA ASP A 448 -17.20 11.46 -14.33
C ASP A 448 -18.18 12.27 -15.19
N ALA A 449 -18.05 12.20 -16.51
CA ALA A 449 -18.98 12.85 -17.44
C ALA A 449 -20.40 12.27 -17.33
N TYR A 450 -20.53 10.96 -17.11
CA TYR A 450 -21.81 10.28 -16.94
C TYR A 450 -22.52 10.70 -15.64
N GLU A 451 -21.78 10.75 -14.53
CA GLU A 451 -22.29 11.23 -13.23
C GLU A 451 -22.69 12.71 -13.32
N HIS A 452 -21.91 13.55 -14.02
CA HIS A 452 -22.30 14.93 -14.30
C HIS A 452 -23.61 15.03 -15.09
N LEU A 453 -23.81 14.19 -16.13
CA LEU A 453 -25.05 14.16 -16.92
C LEU A 453 -26.26 13.67 -16.10
N GLN A 454 -26.08 12.68 -15.22
CA GLN A 454 -27.14 12.22 -14.32
C GLN A 454 -27.52 13.28 -13.28
N ASN A 455 -26.52 13.97 -12.72
CA ASN A 455 -26.76 15.04 -11.74
C ASN A 455 -27.50 16.21 -12.39
N GLN A 456 -27.18 16.56 -13.64
CA GLN A 456 -27.94 17.57 -14.39
C GLN A 456 -29.38 17.12 -14.68
N LYS A 457 -29.62 15.87 -15.09
CA LYS A 457 -30.99 15.31 -15.21
C LYS A 457 -31.78 15.39 -13.90
N SER A 458 -31.11 15.13 -12.77
CA SER A 458 -31.71 15.16 -11.43
C SER A 458 -32.02 16.57 -10.94
N GLN A 459 -31.29 17.58 -11.42
CA GLN A 459 -31.55 19.00 -11.14
C GLN A 459 -32.69 19.59 -12.00
N VAL A 460 -33.03 18.97 -13.13
CA VAL A 460 -34.12 19.43 -14.01
C VAL A 460 -35.52 19.03 -13.50
N THR A 461 -35.64 18.10 -12.56
CA THR A 461 -36.95 17.64 -12.06
C THR A 461 -37.46 18.34 -10.80
N ALA A 462 -36.66 19.22 -10.18
CA ALA A 462 -37.05 19.94 -8.96
C ALA A 462 -37.19 21.47 -9.13
N ALA A 463 -36.84 22.04 -10.28
CA ALA A 463 -36.80 23.50 -10.49
C ALA A 463 -37.52 24.00 -11.76
N THR A 464 -38.38 23.18 -12.39
CA THR A 464 -39.33 23.64 -13.42
C THR A 464 -40.78 23.31 -13.08
N ALA A 465 -41.08 23.18 -11.78
CA ALA A 465 -42.44 23.26 -11.26
C ALA A 465 -42.62 24.65 -10.63
N ASP A 466 -42.90 25.62 -11.49
CA ASP A 466 -43.79 26.78 -11.26
C ASP A 466 -44.17 27.39 -12.62
#